data_AF-V5GKL1-F1
#
_entry.id   AF-V5GKL1-F1
#
_cell.length_a   1.000
_cell.length_b   1.000
_cell.length_c   1.000
_cell.angle_alpha   90.00
_cell.angle_beta   90.00
_cell.angle_gamma   90.00
#
_symmetry.space_group_name_H-M   'P 1'
#
loop_
_entity.id
_entity.type
_entity.pdbx_description
1 polymer ?
#
loop_
_entity_poly.entity_id
_entity_poly.type
_entity_poly.pdbx_seq_one_letter_code
_entity_poly.pdbx_strand_id
1 'polypeptide(L)'
;QFWLVTFLLFLALQLLGLAICIKSVIRWTDMIFWCFIRFYRWNLFGAVLVSLPLVSVVVNFVNDTDTTYFHLNIFTYLLFVGLVHFCNFTQLNCWMKNILVTVVSLGFVVLFLGNPCTSVEPDLNATIIETLTVNNTTILEPYVFNSTENVKYSKGCRFHKAEVLTNLFLLVVLVWILTREFEIRYRLSFHANYVAIKDKNKVQSLKNQADYLIYNIVPEHVAEQLKKNAKYSENFKNVAIIFASIVNFNEMYDESYEGG
;
A
#
# COMPACT_ATOMS: atom_id res chain seq x y z
N GLN A 1 4.67 -5.11 -31.68
CA GLN A 1 4.71 -6.52 -31.21
C GLN A 1 5.24 -6.64 -29.79
N PHE A 2 6.35 -5.98 -29.44
CA PHE A 2 6.95 -6.03 -28.10
C PHE A 2 6.00 -5.61 -26.95
N TRP A 3 5.27 -4.50 -27.12
CA TRP A 3 4.24 -4.02 -26.18
C TRP A 3 3.14 -5.05 -25.85
N LEU A 4 2.72 -5.87 -26.82
CA LEU A 4 1.70 -6.90 -26.58
C LEU A 4 2.24 -8.04 -25.73
N VAL A 5 3.51 -8.40 -25.93
CA VAL A 5 4.19 -9.44 -25.15
C VAL A 5 4.38 -8.99 -23.70
N THR A 6 4.83 -7.75 -23.48
CA THR A 6 4.99 -7.19 -22.12
C THR A 6 3.64 -7.06 -21.41
N PHE A 7 2.59 -6.65 -22.11
CA PHE A 7 1.24 -6.61 -21.57
C PHE A 7 0.72 -7.99 -21.15
N LEU A 8 0.83 -9.01 -22.02
CA LEU A 8 0.38 -10.37 -21.70
C LEU A 8 1.15 -10.98 -20.52
N LEU A 9 2.46 -10.72 -20.43
CA LEU A 9 3.29 -11.17 -19.33
C LEU A 9 2.88 -10.52 -17.99
N PHE A 10 2.64 -9.21 -17.98
CA PHE A 10 2.19 -8.50 -16.77
C PHE A 10 0.79 -8.91 -16.34
N LEU A 11 -0.11 -9.14 -17.30
CA LEU A 11 -1.45 -9.65 -17.04
C LEU A 11 -1.40 -11.07 -16.44
N ALA A 12 -0.55 -11.95 -16.98
CA ALA A 12 -0.35 -13.28 -16.42
C ALA A 12 0.21 -13.23 -14.98
N LEU A 13 1.17 -12.34 -14.70
CA LEU A 13 1.71 -12.13 -13.35
C LEU A 13 0.65 -11.60 -12.37
N GLN A 14 -0.23 -10.70 -12.80
CA GLN A 14 -1.34 -10.20 -11.98
C GLN A 14 -2.38 -11.28 -11.71
N LEU A 15 -2.76 -12.07 -12.73
CA LEU A 15 -3.68 -13.20 -12.57
C LEU A 15 -3.11 -14.26 -11.62
N LEU A 16 -1.81 -14.53 -11.70
CA LEU A 16 -1.12 -15.42 -10.77
C LEU A 16 -1.14 -14.87 -9.34
N GLY A 17 -0.96 -13.56 -9.16
CA GLY A 17 -1.15 -12.91 -7.86
C GLY A 17 -2.56 -13.04 -7.31
N LEU A 18 -3.59 -12.84 -8.13
CA LEU A 18 -4.98 -13.03 -7.74
C LEU A 18 -5.27 -14.50 -7.36
N ALA A 19 -4.73 -15.45 -8.12
CA ALA A 19 -4.86 -16.88 -7.83
C ALA A 19 -4.21 -17.24 -6.47
N ILE A 20 -3.05 -16.66 -6.16
CA ILE A 20 -2.36 -16.85 -4.87
C ILE A 20 -3.16 -16.26 -3.70
N CYS A 21 -3.98 -15.22 -3.92
CA CYS A 21 -4.85 -14.63 -2.90
C CYS A 21 -6.05 -15.53 -2.52
N ILE A 22 -6.34 -16.59 -3.28
CA ILE A 22 -7.43 -17.52 -2.96
C ILE A 22 -7.07 -18.33 -1.71
N LYS A 23 -7.96 -18.34 -0.71
CA LYS A 23 -7.76 -18.98 0.60
C LYS A 23 -7.34 -20.46 0.52
N SER A 24 -7.81 -21.17 -0.51
CA SER A 24 -7.37 -22.53 -0.84
C SER A 24 -5.87 -22.58 -1.13
N VAL A 25 -5.39 -21.73 -2.05
CA VAL A 25 -4.00 -21.68 -2.51
C VAL A 25 -3.06 -21.18 -1.41
N ILE A 26 -3.49 -20.26 -0.55
CA ILE A 26 -2.69 -19.78 0.61
C ILE A 26 -2.31 -20.93 1.54
N ARG A 27 -3.24 -21.83 1.88
CA ARG A 27 -2.95 -23.00 2.74
C ARG A 27 -1.94 -23.95 2.09
N TRP A 28 -2.04 -24.13 0.78
CA TRP A 28 -1.13 -24.98 0.02
C TRP A 28 0.28 -24.35 -0.08
N THR A 29 0.36 -23.04 -0.35
CA THR A 29 1.64 -22.32 -0.43
C THR A 29 2.32 -22.23 0.93
N ASP A 30 1.57 -22.03 2.02
CA ASP A 30 2.11 -22.06 3.39
C ASP A 30 2.71 -23.43 3.75
N MET A 31 2.13 -24.55 3.26
CA MET A 31 2.69 -25.89 3.47
C MET A 31 3.99 -26.12 2.69
N ILE A 32 4.06 -25.67 1.43
CA ILE A 32 5.22 -25.91 0.56
C ILE A 32 6.43 -25.03 0.92
N PHE A 33 6.19 -23.84 1.46
CA PHE A 33 7.20 -22.80 1.56
C PHE A 33 7.56 -22.36 2.98
N TRP A 34 7.34 -23.23 3.95
CA TRP A 34 7.55 -22.95 5.38
C TRP A 34 9.01 -22.56 5.73
N CYS A 35 10.00 -22.97 4.92
CA CYS A 35 11.42 -22.78 5.21
C CYS A 35 11.99 -21.39 4.80
N PHE A 36 11.36 -20.68 3.84
CA PHE A 36 11.80 -19.36 3.41
C PHE A 36 10.94 -18.26 4.06
N ILE A 37 11.57 -17.46 4.92
CA ILE A 37 11.07 -16.29 5.67
C ILE A 37 9.75 -15.70 5.11
N ARG A 38 8.64 -16.04 5.77
CA ARG A 38 7.26 -15.67 5.39
C ARG A 38 7.08 -14.17 5.15
N PHE A 39 7.74 -13.32 5.94
CA PHE A 39 7.64 -11.86 5.84
C PHE A 39 8.37 -11.26 4.62
N TYR A 40 9.53 -11.81 4.25
CA TYR A 40 10.33 -11.29 3.13
C TYR A 40 9.69 -11.63 1.78
N ARG A 41 9.06 -12.81 1.68
CA ARG A 41 8.40 -13.30 0.46
C ARG A 41 7.21 -12.45 0.02
N TRP A 42 6.29 -12.15 0.94
CA TRP A 42 5.11 -11.35 0.61
C TRP A 42 5.47 -9.90 0.28
N ASN A 43 6.52 -9.37 0.93
CA ASN A 43 7.05 -8.05 0.59
C ASN A 43 7.66 -8.03 -0.82
N LEU A 44 8.51 -9.01 -1.16
CA LEU A 44 9.10 -9.10 -2.50
C LEU A 44 8.06 -9.29 -3.60
N PHE A 45 7.10 -10.20 -3.38
CA PHE A 45 6.02 -10.43 -4.33
C PHE A 45 5.14 -9.20 -4.53
N GLY A 46 4.80 -8.51 -3.43
CA GLY A 46 4.12 -7.23 -3.48
C GLY A 46 4.94 -6.17 -4.22
N ALA A 47 6.26 -6.13 -4.05
CA ALA A 47 7.13 -5.22 -4.79
C ALA A 47 7.00 -5.40 -6.30
N VAL A 48 7.07 -6.66 -6.76
CA VAL A 48 6.93 -7.00 -8.18
C VAL A 48 5.58 -6.52 -8.69
N LEU A 49 4.48 -6.91 -8.04
CA LEU A 49 3.12 -6.54 -8.46
C LEU A 49 2.90 -5.02 -8.53
N VAL A 50 3.37 -4.28 -7.53
CA VAL A 50 3.22 -2.82 -7.47
C VAL A 50 4.03 -2.12 -8.56
N SER A 51 5.18 -2.68 -8.93
CA SER A 51 6.06 -2.11 -9.95
C SER A 51 5.59 -2.31 -11.39
N LEU A 52 4.74 -3.32 -11.67
CA LEU A 52 4.36 -3.69 -13.05
C LEU A 52 3.84 -2.51 -13.90
N PRO A 53 2.91 -1.66 -13.42
CA PRO A 53 2.41 -0.55 -14.23
C PRO A 53 3.51 0.48 -14.52
N LEU A 54 4.38 0.75 -13.55
CA LEU A 54 5.46 1.72 -13.69
C LEU A 54 6.56 1.21 -14.63
N VAL A 55 6.94 -0.07 -14.50
CA VAL A 55 7.88 -0.73 -15.41
C VAL A 55 7.31 -0.76 -16.83
N SER A 56 6.01 -0.99 -16.99
CA SER A 56 5.35 -0.90 -18.29
C SER A 56 5.57 0.47 -18.92
N VAL A 57 5.29 1.57 -18.21
CA VAL A 57 5.49 2.93 -18.74
C VAL A 57 6.95 3.14 -19.18
N VAL A 58 7.93 2.73 -18.38
CA VAL A 58 9.36 2.93 -18.68
C VAL A 58 9.83 2.09 -19.87
N VAL A 59 9.52 0.79 -19.89
CA VAL A 59 9.91 -0.11 -20.99
C VAL A 59 9.43 0.41 -22.33
N ASN A 60 8.23 0.96 -22.31
CA ASN A 60 7.57 1.43 -23.50
C ASN A 60 8.01 2.82 -23.94
N PHE A 61 8.35 3.68 -22.99
CA PHE A 61 9.01 4.95 -23.24
C PHE A 61 10.37 4.75 -23.91
N VAL A 62 11.16 3.77 -23.46
CA VAL A 62 12.48 3.45 -24.05
C VAL A 62 12.37 2.93 -25.47
N ASN A 63 11.29 2.22 -25.80
CA ASN A 63 11.07 1.63 -27.12
C ASN A 63 10.31 2.56 -28.08
N ASP A 64 9.81 3.72 -27.63
CA ASP A 64 9.17 4.69 -28.50
C ASP A 64 10.25 5.54 -29.19
N THR A 65 10.25 5.53 -30.53
CA THR A 65 11.17 6.32 -31.34
C THR A 65 10.68 7.74 -31.55
N ASP A 66 9.40 8.02 -31.27
CA ASP A 66 8.78 9.31 -31.51
C ASP A 66 8.98 10.25 -30.31
N THR A 67 10.04 11.06 -30.36
CA THR A 67 10.35 12.06 -29.33
C THR A 67 9.56 13.35 -29.48
N THR A 68 8.28 13.26 -29.88
CA THR A 68 7.42 14.44 -29.99
C THR A 68 7.06 14.98 -28.61
N TYR A 69 6.84 16.29 -28.52
CA TYR A 69 6.45 16.95 -27.27
C TYR A 69 5.18 16.35 -26.65
N PHE A 70 4.22 15.96 -27.50
CA PHE A 70 2.97 15.33 -27.06
C PHE A 70 3.21 13.95 -26.41
N HIS A 71 4.02 13.10 -27.03
CA HIS A 71 4.35 11.77 -26.51
C HIS A 71 5.10 11.87 -25.17
N LEU A 72 6.10 12.76 -25.08
CA LEU A 72 6.87 12.98 -23.84
C LEU A 72 5.97 13.39 -22.66
N ASN A 73 4.99 14.26 -22.91
CA ASN A 73 4.04 14.68 -21.87
C ASN A 73 3.12 13.53 -21.43
N ILE A 74 2.62 12.71 -22.36
CA ILE A 74 1.78 11.55 -22.03
C ILE A 74 2.54 10.56 -21.14
N PHE A 75 3.77 10.20 -21.50
CA PHE A 75 4.57 9.27 -20.69
C PHE A 75 4.90 9.84 -19.30
N THR A 76 5.13 11.15 -19.22
CA THR A 76 5.35 11.84 -17.94
C THR A 76 4.11 11.75 -17.03
N TYR A 77 2.90 11.99 -17.57
CA TYR A 77 1.66 11.84 -16.80
C TYR A 77 1.40 10.39 -16.38
N LEU A 78 1.64 9.43 -17.27
CA LEU A 78 1.52 8.01 -16.94
C LEU A 78 2.50 7.60 -15.83
N LEU A 79 3.71 8.17 -15.84
CA LEU A 79 4.68 7.96 -14.78
C LEU A 79 4.19 8.57 -13.46
N PHE A 80 3.62 9.77 -13.46
CA PHE A 80 3.07 10.39 -12.25
C PHE A 80 1.96 9.53 -11.63
N VAL A 81 1.02 9.05 -12.45
CA VAL A 81 -0.03 8.11 -12.00
C VAL A 81 0.59 6.81 -11.48
N GLY A 82 1.60 6.28 -12.17
CA GLY A 82 2.34 5.09 -11.75
C GLY A 82 3.06 5.27 -10.41
N LEU A 83 3.60 6.45 -10.12
CA LEU A 83 4.24 6.78 -8.84
C LEU A 83 3.23 6.87 -7.71
N VAL A 84 2.08 7.51 -7.94
CA VAL A 84 0.99 7.60 -6.94
C VAL A 84 0.44 6.20 -6.59
N HIS A 85 0.41 5.28 -7.57
CA HIS A 85 -0.03 3.90 -7.34
C HIS A 85 0.77 3.16 -6.24
N PHE A 86 2.03 3.53 -5.99
CA PHE A 86 2.83 2.93 -4.90
C PHE A 86 2.25 3.18 -3.51
N CYS A 87 1.45 4.22 -3.34
CA CYS A 87 0.78 4.54 -2.08
C CYS A 87 -0.33 3.53 -1.71
N ASN A 88 -0.95 2.86 -2.68
CA ASN A 88 -2.13 2.01 -2.44
C ASN A 88 -1.85 0.81 -1.52
N PHE A 89 -0.66 0.21 -1.62
CA PHE A 89 -0.35 -1.04 -0.92
C PHE A 89 0.21 -0.81 0.49
N THR A 90 -0.57 -0.20 1.38
CA THR A 90 -0.12 0.28 2.70
C THR A 90 0.50 -0.78 3.63
N GLN A 91 0.29 -2.07 3.34
CA GLN A 91 0.79 -3.20 4.13
C GLN A 91 2.25 -3.59 3.81
N LEU A 92 2.80 -3.15 2.67
CA LEU A 92 4.18 -3.47 2.26
C LEU A 92 5.20 -2.51 2.88
N ASN A 93 6.41 -2.99 3.10
CA ASN A 93 7.53 -2.21 3.64
C ASN A 93 7.78 -0.90 2.85
N CYS A 94 7.69 0.26 3.53
CA CYS A 94 7.89 1.58 2.91
C CYS A 94 9.29 1.73 2.34
N TRP A 95 10.34 1.22 3.02
CA TRP A 95 11.73 1.37 2.56
C TRP A 95 11.92 0.76 1.17
N MET A 96 11.38 -0.45 0.95
CA MET A 96 11.44 -1.13 -0.33
C MET A 96 10.73 -0.33 -1.43
N LYS A 97 9.50 0.14 -1.17
CA LYS A 97 8.74 0.95 -2.12
C LYS A 97 9.47 2.24 -2.49
N ASN A 98 10.01 2.89 -1.46
CA ASN A 98 10.69 4.15 -1.58
C ASN A 98 11.99 4.03 -2.38
N ILE A 99 12.77 2.98 -2.13
CA ILE A 99 13.93 2.65 -2.96
C ILE A 99 13.47 2.40 -4.41
N LEU A 100 12.41 1.63 -4.64
CA LEU A 100 11.93 1.33 -5.99
C LEU A 100 11.45 2.60 -6.72
N VAL A 101 10.67 3.45 -6.07
CA VAL A 101 10.21 4.74 -6.59
C VAL A 101 11.39 5.62 -6.96
N THR A 102 12.37 5.78 -6.06
CA THR A 102 13.56 6.61 -6.34
C THR A 102 14.41 6.08 -7.48
N VAL A 103 14.65 4.77 -7.56
CA VAL A 103 15.43 4.15 -8.65
C VAL A 103 14.74 4.35 -10.00
N VAL A 104 13.43 4.14 -10.07
CA VAL A 104 12.69 4.28 -11.33
C VAL A 104 12.56 5.75 -11.74
N SER A 105 12.30 6.66 -10.78
CA SER A 105 12.29 8.11 -11.06
C SER A 105 13.65 8.61 -11.52
N LEU A 106 14.75 8.16 -10.91
CA LEU A 106 16.11 8.53 -11.33
C LEU A 106 16.39 8.04 -12.76
N GLY A 107 16.05 6.77 -13.05
CA GLY A 107 16.19 6.20 -14.40
C GLY A 107 15.40 7.00 -15.46
N PHE A 108 14.17 7.40 -15.13
CA PHE A 108 13.37 8.25 -16.02
C PHE A 108 13.98 9.63 -16.22
N VAL A 109 14.50 10.27 -15.17
CA VAL A 109 15.19 11.58 -15.29
C VAL A 109 16.39 11.49 -16.23
N VAL A 110 17.20 10.43 -16.13
CA VAL A 110 18.35 10.22 -17.03
C VAL A 110 17.89 10.12 -18.50
N LEU A 111 16.84 9.34 -18.77
CA LEU A 111 16.28 9.19 -20.12
C LEU A 111 15.66 10.51 -20.63
N PHE A 112 14.92 11.21 -19.77
CA PHE A 112 14.21 12.45 -20.11
C PHE A 112 15.17 13.62 -20.41
N LEU A 113 16.28 13.70 -19.68
CA LEU A 113 17.34 14.69 -19.95
C LEU A 113 18.12 14.36 -21.23
N GLY A 114 18.35 13.08 -21.51
CA GLY A 114 19.06 12.61 -22.70
C GLY A 114 18.33 12.89 -24.03
N ASN A 115 17.00 12.97 -24.02
CA ASN A 115 16.22 13.24 -25.24
C ASN A 115 16.25 14.73 -25.62
N PRO A 116 16.74 15.12 -26.82
CA PRO A 116 16.69 16.50 -27.29
C PRO A 116 15.22 16.92 -27.51
N CYS A 117 14.83 18.09 -27.00
CA CYS A 117 13.52 18.65 -27.36
C CYS A 117 13.55 19.08 -28.82
N THR A 118 12.78 18.43 -29.68
CA THR A 118 12.45 18.94 -31.00
C THR A 118 11.03 19.51 -30.93
N SER A 119 10.91 20.84 -30.92
CA SER A 119 9.62 21.48 -31.17
C SER A 119 9.41 21.47 -32.69
N VAL A 120 8.81 20.41 -33.21
CA VAL A 120 8.27 20.43 -34.58
C VAL A 120 6.86 21.03 -34.47
N GLU A 121 6.73 22.32 -34.76
CA GLU A 121 5.43 22.85 -35.14
C GLU A 121 5.16 22.39 -36.58
N PRO A 122 3.95 21.94 -36.94
CA PRO A 122 3.62 21.68 -38.33
C PRO A 122 3.69 22.99 -39.08
N ASP A 123 4.71 23.16 -39.93
CA ASP A 123 4.84 24.30 -40.83
C ASP A 123 3.59 24.38 -41.71
N LEU A 124 2.61 25.19 -41.28
CA LEU A 124 1.51 25.65 -42.12
C LEU A 124 1.97 26.86 -42.95
N ASN A 125 3.16 26.73 -43.55
CA ASN A 125 3.69 27.66 -44.54
C ASN A 125 4.28 26.84 -45.69
N ALA A 126 3.42 26.04 -46.31
CA ALA A 126 3.63 25.60 -47.69
C ALA A 126 3.77 26.85 -48.57
N THR A 127 5.02 27.26 -48.79
CA THR A 127 5.52 27.77 -50.07
C THR A 127 4.55 28.64 -50.86
N ILE A 128 4.40 29.92 -50.49
CA ILE A 128 4.03 30.92 -51.49
C ILE A 128 5.33 31.28 -52.23
N ILE A 129 5.66 30.48 -53.24
CA ILE A 129 6.60 30.87 -54.28
C ILE A 129 5.81 31.86 -55.17
N GLU A 130 5.88 33.15 -54.84
CA GLU A 130 5.44 34.19 -55.78
C GLU A 130 6.58 34.45 -56.77
N THR A 131 6.52 33.79 -57.92
CA THR A 131 7.38 34.10 -59.06
C THR A 131 7.00 35.47 -59.63
N LEU A 132 7.70 36.52 -59.19
CA LEU A 132 7.76 37.78 -59.95
C LEU A 132 9.04 37.77 -60.80
N THR A 133 8.87 37.42 -62.06
CA THR A 133 9.86 37.60 -63.11
C THR A 133 10.03 39.09 -63.43
N VAL A 134 11.16 39.68 -63.06
CA VAL A 134 11.66 40.93 -63.69
C VAL A 134 13.15 40.76 -63.98
N ASN A 135 13.53 41.14 -65.19
CA ASN A 135 14.78 40.84 -65.89
C ASN A 135 16.07 41.30 -65.18
N ASN A 136 17.11 40.47 -65.36
CA ASN A 136 18.54 40.79 -65.41
C ASN A 136 19.10 41.83 -64.42
N THR A 137 19.55 41.35 -63.26
CA THR A 137 20.88 41.62 -62.67
C THR A 137 20.96 40.90 -61.32
N THR A 138 21.85 39.92 -61.22
CA THR A 138 22.10 39.16 -59.99
C THR A 138 22.99 39.98 -59.05
N ILE A 139 22.41 40.54 -58.00
CA ILE A 139 23.14 40.89 -56.78
C ILE A 139 22.55 40.01 -55.67
N LEU A 140 23.27 38.95 -55.34
CA LEU A 140 22.93 38.05 -54.24
C LEU A 140 23.52 38.67 -52.96
N GLU A 141 22.75 39.45 -52.22
CA GLU A 141 23.10 39.76 -50.84
C GLU A 141 22.67 38.60 -49.94
N PRO A 142 23.54 38.09 -49.06
CA PRO A 142 23.14 37.10 -48.07
C PRO A 142 22.31 37.83 -47.01
N TYR A 143 20.99 37.70 -47.09
CA TYR A 143 20.10 38.11 -46.01
C TYR A 143 20.39 37.24 -44.77
N VAL A 144 21.06 37.82 -43.78
CA VAL A 144 21.29 37.19 -42.47
C VAL A 144 19.94 37.09 -41.76
N PHE A 145 19.38 35.87 -41.71
CA PHE A 145 18.22 35.57 -40.88
C PHE A 145 18.61 35.77 -39.40
N ASN A 146 18.08 36.84 -38.80
CA ASN A 146 18.31 37.14 -37.39
C ASN A 146 17.72 36.02 -36.51
N SER A 147 18.63 35.32 -35.83
CA SER A 147 18.44 34.16 -34.95
C SER A 147 17.78 34.50 -33.61
N THR A 148 16.78 35.38 -33.59
CA THR A 148 16.03 35.72 -32.38
C THR A 148 14.91 34.70 -32.07
N GLU A 149 14.33 34.08 -33.10
CA GLU A 149 13.30 33.06 -32.93
C GLU A 149 13.87 31.76 -32.34
N ASN A 150 14.96 31.23 -32.91
CA ASN A 150 15.62 30.01 -32.43
C ASN A 150 16.07 30.06 -30.95
N VAL A 151 16.40 31.25 -30.43
CA VAL A 151 16.78 31.44 -29.01
C VAL A 151 15.56 31.43 -28.08
N LYS A 152 14.40 31.91 -28.53
CA LYS A 152 13.16 31.93 -27.75
C LYS A 152 12.58 30.53 -27.58
N TYR A 153 12.61 29.71 -28.64
CA TYR A 153 12.20 28.30 -28.61
C TYR A 153 13.11 27.43 -27.73
N SER A 154 14.43 27.68 -27.74
CA SER A 154 15.40 26.97 -26.88
C SER A 154 15.17 27.23 -25.38
N LYS A 155 14.78 28.45 -24.99
CA LYS A 155 14.46 28.77 -23.59
C LYS A 155 13.18 28.07 -23.13
N GLY A 156 12.13 28.04 -23.95
CA GLY A 156 10.85 27.40 -23.61
C GLY A 156 10.98 25.92 -23.25
N CYS A 157 11.70 25.13 -24.04
CA CYS A 157 11.96 23.72 -23.71
C CYS A 157 12.71 23.55 -22.38
N ARG A 158 13.70 24.41 -22.07
CA ARG A 158 14.43 24.32 -20.80
C ARG A 158 13.53 24.60 -19.60
N PHE A 159 12.63 25.58 -19.70
CA PHE A 159 11.65 25.87 -18.67
C PHE A 159 10.68 24.70 -18.48
N HIS A 160 10.14 24.12 -19.57
CA HIS A 160 9.26 22.95 -19.49
C HIS A 160 9.95 21.74 -18.86
N LYS A 161 11.19 21.44 -19.25
CA LYS A 161 11.98 20.36 -18.64
C LYS A 161 12.21 20.60 -17.15
N ALA A 162 12.52 21.83 -16.76
CA ALA A 162 12.71 22.20 -15.35
C ALA A 162 11.41 22.10 -14.55
N GLU A 163 10.28 22.49 -15.13
CA GLU A 163 8.95 22.37 -14.52
C GLU A 163 8.60 20.90 -14.27
N VAL A 164 8.72 20.05 -15.29
CA VAL A 164 8.47 18.60 -15.17
C VAL A 164 9.39 17.96 -14.13
N LEU A 165 10.68 18.32 -14.11
CA LEU A 165 11.63 17.80 -13.13
C LEU A 165 11.30 18.24 -11.70
N THR A 166 10.88 19.50 -11.53
CA THR A 166 10.46 20.04 -10.23
C THR A 166 9.20 19.34 -9.72
N ASN A 167 8.21 19.14 -10.60
CA ASN A 167 6.99 18.40 -10.28
C ASN A 167 7.28 16.94 -9.92
N LEU A 168 8.16 16.28 -10.67
CA LEU A 168 8.60 14.91 -10.37
C LEU A 168 9.29 14.83 -9.02
N PHE A 169 10.20 15.77 -8.72
CA PHE A 169 10.89 15.82 -7.43
C PHE A 169 9.90 15.98 -6.26
N LEU A 170 8.96 16.93 -6.37
CA LEU A 170 7.93 17.15 -5.36
C LEU A 170 7.04 15.91 -5.20
N LEU A 171 6.67 15.26 -6.29
CA LEU A 171 5.87 14.04 -6.27
C LEU A 171 6.60 12.88 -5.57
N VAL A 172 7.89 12.68 -5.85
CA VAL A 172 8.70 11.65 -5.18
C VAL A 172 8.78 11.90 -3.68
N VAL A 173 9.01 13.15 -3.27
CA VAL A 173 9.01 13.54 -1.84
C VAL A 173 7.64 13.28 -1.21
N LEU A 174 6.57 13.65 -1.89
CA LEU A 174 5.20 13.41 -1.41
C LEU A 174 4.93 11.92 -1.23
N VAL A 175 5.26 11.08 -2.21
CA VAL A 175 5.12 9.62 -2.13
C VAL A 175 5.95 9.05 -0.98
N TRP A 176 7.16 9.56 -0.76
CA TRP A 176 8.04 9.15 0.34
C TRP A 176 7.38 9.37 1.71
N ILE A 177 6.76 10.54 1.88
CA ILE A 177 6.05 10.92 3.11
C ILE A 177 4.78 10.08 3.27
N LEU A 178 3.94 10.00 2.23
CA LEU A 178 2.66 9.28 2.27
C LEU A 178 2.84 7.79 2.55
N THR A 179 3.80 7.14 1.87
CA THR A 179 4.06 5.71 2.09
C THR A 179 4.54 5.43 3.51
N ARG A 180 5.36 6.34 4.09
CA ARG A 180 5.82 6.24 5.48
C ARG A 180 4.68 6.48 6.48
N GLU A 181 3.87 7.51 6.27
CA GLU A 181 2.69 7.82 7.09
C GLU A 181 1.70 6.66 7.10
N PHE A 182 1.38 6.09 5.93
CA PHE A 182 0.47 4.97 5.83
C PHE A 182 0.99 3.71 6.54
N GLU A 183 2.28 3.40 6.46
CA GLU A 183 2.85 2.27 7.18
C GLU A 183 2.78 2.47 8.71
N ILE A 184 3.14 3.66 9.21
CA ILE A 184 3.09 3.97 10.64
C ILE A 184 1.65 3.81 11.16
N ARG A 185 0.68 4.38 10.45
CA ARG A 185 -0.75 4.27 10.79
C ARG A 185 -1.24 2.83 10.77
N TYR A 186 -0.82 2.05 9.78
CA TYR A 186 -1.16 0.63 9.69
C TYR A 186 -0.62 -0.17 10.88
N ARG A 187 0.67 0.00 11.22
CA ARG A 187 1.30 -0.68 12.37
C ARG A 187 0.66 -0.28 13.70
N LEU A 188 0.36 1.01 13.87
CA LEU A 188 -0.31 1.51 15.07
C LEU A 188 -1.72 0.91 15.20
N SER A 189 -2.50 0.90 14.11
CA SER A 189 -3.84 0.31 14.09
C SER A 189 -3.81 -1.19 14.43
N PHE A 190 -2.84 -1.93 13.88
CA PHE A 190 -2.64 -3.34 14.21
C PHE A 190 -2.32 -3.53 15.70
N HIS A 191 -1.39 -2.75 16.24
CA HIS A 191 -1.02 -2.83 17.66
C HIS A 191 -2.20 -2.47 18.57
N ALA A 192 -2.93 -1.40 18.26
CA ALA A 192 -4.11 -0.99 19.02
C ALA A 192 -5.19 -2.09 19.03
N ASN A 193 -5.47 -2.71 17.88
CA ASN A 193 -6.43 -3.80 17.79
C ASN A 193 -5.95 -5.04 18.58
N TYR A 194 -4.67 -5.38 18.49
CA TYR A 194 -4.08 -6.49 19.25
C TYR A 194 -4.22 -6.28 20.77
N VAL A 195 -3.89 -5.09 21.26
CA VAL A 195 -4.01 -4.74 22.68
C VAL A 195 -5.48 -4.78 23.13
N ALA A 196 -6.39 -4.19 22.35
CA ALA A 196 -7.82 -4.20 22.65
C ALA A 196 -8.39 -5.63 22.74
N ILE A 197 -7.99 -6.53 21.85
CA ILE A 197 -8.42 -7.94 21.89
C ILE A 197 -7.87 -8.63 23.14
N LYS A 198 -6.59 -8.41 23.48
CA LYS A 198 -5.98 -8.98 24.68
C LYS A 198 -6.68 -8.52 25.96
N ASP A 199 -6.95 -7.22 26.07
CA ASP A 199 -7.62 -6.65 27.23
C ASP A 199 -9.07 -7.13 27.33
N LYS A 200 -9.78 -7.21 26.20
CA LYS A 200 -11.12 -7.81 26.14
C LYS A 200 -11.13 -9.25 26.66
N ASN A 201 -10.16 -10.07 26.26
CA ASN A 201 -10.04 -11.45 26.72
C ASN A 201 -9.75 -11.52 28.23
N LYS A 202 -8.87 -10.65 28.74
CA LYS A 202 -8.56 -10.57 30.17
C LYS A 202 -9.79 -10.17 30.98
N VAL A 203 -10.50 -9.12 30.57
CA VAL A 203 -11.75 -8.68 31.22
C VAL A 203 -12.80 -9.79 31.20
N GLN A 204 -12.95 -10.50 30.08
CA GLN A 204 -13.87 -11.63 30.00
C GLN A 204 -13.48 -12.77 30.95
N SER A 205 -12.19 -13.10 31.07
CA SER A 205 -11.73 -14.15 31.98
C SER A 205 -11.98 -13.80 33.45
N LEU A 206 -11.74 -12.54 33.84
CA LEU A 206 -11.99 -12.04 35.19
C LEU A 206 -13.49 -12.02 35.50
N LYS A 207 -14.32 -11.62 34.53
CA LYS A 207 -15.78 -11.69 34.66
C LYS A 207 -16.25 -13.12 34.92
N ASN A 208 -15.79 -14.07 34.11
CA ASN A 208 -16.15 -15.48 34.26
C ASN A 208 -15.71 -16.03 35.63
N GLN A 209 -14.51 -15.65 36.10
CA GLN A 209 -14.02 -16.05 37.42
C GLN A 209 -14.88 -15.47 38.55
N ALA A 210 -15.25 -14.18 38.47
CA ALA A 210 -16.13 -13.55 39.45
C ALA A 210 -17.52 -14.20 39.47
N ASP A 211 -18.08 -14.49 38.28
CA ASP A 211 -19.35 -15.20 38.16
C ASP A 211 -19.27 -16.59 38.81
N TYR A 212 -18.21 -17.37 38.53
CA TYR A 212 -18.00 -18.67 39.15
C TYR A 212 -17.93 -18.59 40.68
N LEU A 213 -17.18 -17.63 41.22
CA LEU A 213 -17.05 -17.43 42.66
C LEU A 213 -18.39 -17.10 43.34
N ILE A 214 -19.24 -16.30 42.68
CA ILE A 214 -20.56 -15.95 43.22
C ILE A 214 -21.48 -17.18 43.24
N TYR A 215 -21.56 -17.91 42.13
CA TYR A 215 -22.42 -19.10 42.03
C TYR A 215 -21.97 -20.25 42.93
N ASN A 216 -20.72 -20.26 43.39
CA ASN A 216 -20.21 -21.24 44.34
C ASN A 216 -20.66 -20.97 45.80
N ILE A 217 -21.02 -19.72 46.13
CA ILE A 217 -21.42 -19.32 47.50
C ILE A 217 -22.94 -19.18 47.61
N VAL A 218 -23.60 -18.66 46.58
CA VAL A 218 -25.05 -18.41 46.59
C VAL A 218 -25.76 -19.05 45.39
N PRO A 219 -27.04 -19.46 45.52
CA PRO A 219 -27.82 -20.02 44.41
C PRO A 219 -28.01 -19.03 43.26
N GLU A 220 -28.26 -19.55 42.05
CA GLU A 220 -28.34 -18.75 40.82
C GLU A 220 -29.36 -17.60 40.88
N HIS A 221 -30.58 -17.87 41.35
CA HIS A 221 -31.63 -16.84 41.47
C HIS A 221 -31.25 -15.71 42.42
N VAL A 222 -30.56 -16.03 43.53
CA VAL A 222 -30.07 -15.05 44.51
C VAL A 222 -28.94 -14.22 43.91
N ALA A 223 -28.01 -14.86 43.19
CA ALA A 223 -26.89 -14.20 42.54
C ALA A 223 -27.35 -13.15 41.52
N GLU A 224 -28.36 -13.46 40.70
CA GLU A 224 -28.91 -12.51 39.73
C GLU A 224 -29.55 -11.29 40.39
N GLN A 225 -30.23 -11.49 41.52
CA GLN A 225 -30.87 -10.41 42.25
C GLN A 225 -29.84 -9.56 43.01
N LEU A 226 -28.77 -10.18 43.55
CA LEU A 226 -27.65 -9.50 44.18
C LEU A 226 -26.79 -8.71 43.18
N LYS A 227 -26.68 -9.17 41.94
CA LYS A 227 -26.04 -8.42 40.84
C LYS A 227 -26.76 -7.11 40.53
N LYS A 228 -28.09 -7.05 40.72
CA LYS A 228 -28.92 -5.85 40.49
C LYS A 228 -29.04 -4.98 41.74
N ASN A 229 -29.23 -5.60 42.90
CA ASN A 229 -29.51 -4.94 44.18
C ASN A 229 -28.56 -5.46 45.27
N ALA A 230 -28.03 -4.60 46.13
CA ALA A 230 -27.10 -5.04 47.18
C ALA A 230 -27.71 -5.91 48.31
N LYS A 231 -29.03 -6.14 48.30
CA LYS A 231 -29.75 -6.89 49.34
C LYS A 231 -30.77 -7.83 48.70
N TYR A 232 -30.93 -9.02 49.29
CA TYR A 232 -31.92 -10.01 48.92
C TYR A 232 -32.59 -10.58 50.18
N SER A 233 -33.92 -10.67 50.16
CA SER A 233 -34.73 -11.29 51.20
C SER A 233 -36.06 -11.70 50.59
N GLU A 234 -36.38 -12.99 50.63
CA GLU A 234 -37.61 -13.55 50.06
C GLU A 234 -38.25 -14.53 51.04
N ASN A 235 -39.58 -14.58 51.05
CA ASN A 235 -40.34 -15.48 51.92
C ASN A 235 -40.90 -16.64 51.09
N PHE A 236 -40.55 -17.87 51.45
CA PHE A 236 -40.98 -19.08 50.75
C PHE A 236 -42.04 -19.84 51.56
N LYS A 237 -43.14 -20.24 50.89
CA LYS A 237 -44.17 -21.13 51.46
C LYS A 237 -43.92 -22.56 50.96
N ASN A 238 -44.14 -23.56 51.82
CA ASN A 238 -43.99 -24.99 51.51
C ASN A 238 -42.56 -25.42 51.14
N VAL A 239 -41.63 -25.29 52.10
CA VAL A 239 -40.22 -25.72 51.92
C VAL A 239 -39.95 -26.96 52.77
N ALA A 240 -39.15 -27.90 52.24
CA ALA A 240 -38.64 -29.05 52.97
C ALA A 240 -37.17 -28.82 53.32
N ILE A 241 -36.78 -29.13 54.56
CA ILE A 241 -35.41 -29.01 55.05
C ILE A 241 -34.96 -30.40 55.51
N ILE A 242 -33.82 -30.86 55.01
CA ILE A 242 -33.24 -32.16 55.35
C ILE A 242 -31.88 -31.91 55.99
N PHE A 243 -31.63 -32.57 57.12
CA PHE A 243 -30.33 -32.60 57.76
C PHE A 243 -29.70 -33.98 57.53
N ALA A 244 -28.41 -34.01 57.21
CA ALA A 244 -27.62 -35.22 57.13
C ALA A 244 -26.43 -35.07 58.08
N SER A 245 -26.16 -36.10 58.88
CA SER A 245 -25.06 -36.13 59.84
C SER A 245 -24.26 -37.41 59.68
N ILE A 246 -22.93 -37.30 59.70
CA ILE A 246 -22.03 -38.45 59.71
C ILE A 246 -21.82 -38.83 61.18
N VAL A 247 -22.28 -40.01 61.55
CA VAL A 247 -22.05 -40.58 62.88
C VAL A 247 -20.62 -41.11 63.01
N ASN A 248 -20.07 -41.03 64.21
CA ASN A 248 -18.74 -41.54 64.59
C ASN A 248 -17.54 -40.97 63.80
N PHE A 249 -17.66 -39.77 63.22
CA PHE A 249 -16.50 -39.12 62.56
C PHE A 249 -15.31 -38.93 63.51
N ASN A 250 -15.57 -38.65 64.79
CA ASN A 250 -14.55 -38.44 65.81
C ASN A 250 -13.74 -39.72 66.16
N GLU A 251 -14.30 -40.90 65.93
CA GLU A 251 -13.59 -42.18 66.15
C GLU A 251 -12.73 -42.55 64.92
N MET A 252 -13.09 -42.02 63.75
CA MET A 252 -12.42 -42.30 62.48
C MET A 252 -11.28 -41.31 62.19
N TYR A 253 -11.33 -40.12 62.81
CA TYR A 253 -10.31 -39.10 62.68
C TYR A 253 -9.22 -39.28 63.74
N ASP A 254 -7.97 -39.35 63.31
CA ASP A 254 -6.79 -39.46 64.17
C ASP A 254 -5.82 -38.32 63.85
N GLU A 255 -5.70 -37.36 64.77
CA GLU A 255 -4.82 -36.19 64.65
C GLU A 255 -3.32 -36.53 64.83
N SER A 256 -3.00 -37.77 65.22
CA SER A 256 -1.63 -38.15 65.54
C SER A 256 -0.72 -38.39 64.33
N TYR A 257 -1.29 -38.48 63.11
CA TYR A 257 -0.51 -38.66 61.88
C TYR A 257 -0.28 -37.31 61.16
N GLU A 258 0.99 -36.90 61.05
CA GLU A 258 1.48 -35.68 60.38
C GLU A 258 0.77 -34.35 60.72
N GLY A 259 0.05 -34.28 61.85
CA GLY A 259 -0.64 -33.06 62.29
C GLY A 259 -1.94 -32.75 61.52
N GLY A 260 -2.45 -33.73 60.76
CA GLY A 260 -3.62 -33.63 59.88
C GLY A 260 -3.30 -33.83 58.41
#